data_AF-A0A2H0YHD1-F1
#
_entry.id   AF-A0A2H0YHD1-F1
#
_cell.length_a   1.000
_cell.length_b   1.000
_cell.length_c   1.000
_cell.angle_alpha   90.00
_cell.angle_beta   90.00
_cell.angle_gamma   90.00
#
_symmetry.space_group_name_H-M   'P 1'
#
loop_
_entity.id
_entity.type
_entity.pdbx_description
1 polymer ?
#
loop_
_entity_poly.entity_id
_entity_poly.type
_entity_poly.pdbx_seq_one_letter_code
_entity_poly.pdbx_strand_id
1 'polypeptide(L)'
;MERFDKKGMMIYPSPIRKIIREKEKVLVIKECYCPRGHSLINPRAVFNGFEGIELKVRAGDREGRIVLSSIVGDKSRVAIGIDLKSGGNLATFAMLEAL
;
A
#
# COMPACT_ATOMS: atom_id res chain seq x y z
N MET A 1 -46.78 6.07 2.30
CA MET A 1 -45.34 6.42 2.26
C MET A 1 -45.13 7.50 3.31
N GLU A 2 -44.45 7.16 4.41
CA GLU A 2 -44.18 8.13 5.49
C GLU A 2 -43.16 9.17 5.01
N ARG A 3 -43.45 10.46 5.21
CA ARG A 3 -42.58 11.58 4.77
C ARG A 3 -41.49 11.93 5.79
N PHE A 4 -41.67 11.53 7.05
CA PHE A 4 -40.77 11.85 8.15
C PHE A 4 -40.55 10.62 9.04
N ASP A 5 -39.34 10.46 9.56
CA ASP A 5 -39.04 9.42 10.56
C ASP A 5 -39.52 9.82 11.96
N LYS A 6 -39.42 8.90 12.92
CA LYS A 6 -39.82 9.14 14.34
C LYS A 6 -39.04 10.26 15.03
N LYS A 7 -37.98 10.78 14.42
CA LYS A 7 -37.15 11.88 14.92
C LYS A 7 -37.43 13.20 14.18
N GLY A 8 -38.43 13.23 13.30
CA GLY A 8 -38.80 14.43 12.53
C GLY A 8 -37.87 14.69 11.34
N MET A 9 -37.01 13.75 10.95
CA MET A 9 -36.16 13.90 9.78
C MET A 9 -36.92 13.51 8.52
N MET A 10 -36.77 14.30 7.46
CA MET A 10 -37.40 14.02 6.16
C MET A 10 -36.82 12.74 5.55
N ILE A 11 -37.68 11.79 5.23
CA ILE A 11 -37.29 10.56 4.54
C ILE A 11 -37.14 10.88 3.06
N TYR A 12 -35.91 11.18 2.63
CA TYR A 12 -35.58 11.36 1.22
C TYR A 12 -35.39 9.98 0.56
N PRO A 13 -36.28 9.55 -0.37
CA PRO A 13 -36.13 8.29 -1.07
C PRO A 13 -34.99 8.39 -2.08
N SER A 14 -33.76 8.25 -1.59
CA SER A 14 -32.58 8.19 -2.44
C SER A 14 -32.53 6.82 -3.15
N PRO A 15 -32.39 6.78 -4.48
CA PRO A 15 -32.09 5.53 -5.20
C PRO A 15 -30.68 5.01 -4.89
N ILE A 16 -29.87 5.77 -4.15
CA ILE A 16 -28.59 5.32 -3.61
C ILE A 16 -28.92 4.31 -2.51
N ARG A 17 -29.06 3.04 -2.93
CA ARG A 17 -28.87 1.91 -2.03
C ARG A 17 -27.62 2.24 -1.24
N LYS A 18 -27.71 2.25 0.10
CA LYS A 18 -26.53 2.08 0.94
C LYS A 18 -25.96 0.73 0.53
N ILE A 19 -25.13 0.74 -0.51
CA ILE A 19 -24.11 -0.27 -0.71
C ILE A 19 -23.24 -0.01 0.51
N ILE A 20 -23.58 -0.68 1.62
CA ILE A 20 -22.58 -1.02 2.61
C ILE A 20 -21.60 -1.79 1.76
N ARG A 21 -20.59 -1.08 1.23
CA ARG A 21 -19.46 -1.74 0.57
C ARG A 21 -18.97 -2.66 1.66
N GLU A 22 -19.26 -3.96 1.54
CA GLU A 22 -18.60 -4.94 2.37
C GLU A 22 -17.13 -4.58 2.26
N LYS A 23 -16.50 -4.28 3.42
CA LYS A 23 -15.08 -3.94 3.42
C LYS A 23 -14.40 -5.14 2.75
N GLU A 24 -13.90 -4.93 1.54
CA GLU A 24 -13.16 -5.97 0.85
C GLU A 24 -12.06 -6.41 1.80
N LYS A 25 -12.04 -7.71 2.11
CA LYS A 25 -11.02 -8.27 2.98
C LYS A 25 -9.72 -8.23 2.19
N VAL A 26 -8.85 -7.30 2.54
CA VAL A 26 -7.51 -7.21 1.98
C VAL A 26 -6.53 -8.01 2.82
N LEU A 27 -5.58 -8.65 2.16
CA LEU A 27 -4.43 -9.26 2.83
C LEU A 27 -3.32 -8.21 2.91
N VAL A 28 -2.76 -8.04 4.11
CA VAL A 28 -1.70 -7.08 4.38
C VAL A 28 -0.52 -7.80 4.98
N ILE A 29 0.65 -7.58 4.39
CA ILE A 29 1.94 -8.05 4.90
C ILE A 29 2.32 -7.17 6.09
N LYS A 30 2.20 -7.71 7.31
CA LYS A 30 2.58 -6.99 8.53
C LYS A 30 4.07 -7.02 8.82
N GLU A 31 4.72 -8.11 8.42
CA GLU A 31 6.13 -8.35 8.69
C GLU A 31 6.78 -8.97 7.45
N CYS A 32 7.92 -8.44 7.06
CA CYS A 32 8.71 -8.94 5.95
C CYS A 32 10.18 -8.76 6.31
N TYR A 33 10.97 -9.83 6.18
CA TYR A 33 12.36 -9.84 6.60
C TYR A 33 13.27 -10.29 5.46
N CYS A 34 14.48 -9.73 5.40
CA CYS A 34 15.53 -10.27 4.54
C CYS A 34 16.07 -11.61 5.08
N PRO A 35 16.85 -12.38 4.30
CA PRO A 35 17.48 -13.62 4.76
C PRO A 35 18.37 -13.48 6.02
N ARG A 36 18.81 -12.25 6.32
CA ARG A 36 19.60 -11.94 7.53
C ARG A 36 18.74 -11.50 8.73
N GLY A 37 17.41 -11.47 8.61
CA GLY A 37 16.50 -11.11 9.70
C GLY A 37 16.16 -9.63 9.87
N HIS A 38 16.70 -8.72 9.07
CA HIS A 38 16.30 -7.29 9.11
C HIS A 38 14.89 -7.10 8.60
N SER A 39 14.11 -6.26 9.29
CA SER A 39 12.78 -5.85 8.83
C SER A 39 12.91 -5.01 7.56
N LEU A 40 12.10 -5.35 6.57
CA LEU A 40 11.90 -4.59 5.34
C LEU A 40 10.68 -3.67 5.45
N ILE A 41 9.98 -3.67 6.58
CA ILE A 41 8.84 -2.78 6.80
C ILE A 41 9.34 -1.36 7.07
N ASN A 42 8.82 -0.40 6.30
CA ASN A 42 9.14 1.01 6.44
C ASN A 42 7.92 1.78 6.98
N PRO A 43 7.95 2.24 8.24
CA PRO A 43 6.83 2.96 8.86
C PRO A 43 6.64 4.39 8.31
N ARG A 44 7.61 4.92 7.58
CA ARG A 44 7.56 6.30 7.03
C ARG A 44 6.78 6.41 5.73
N ALA A 45 6.57 5.29 5.05
CA ALA A 45 5.86 5.23 3.78
C ALA A 45 4.58 4.42 3.95
N VAL A 46 3.43 5.08 3.77
CA VAL A 46 2.12 4.52 4.09
C VAL A 46 1.27 4.43 2.82
N PHE A 47 0.71 3.25 2.57
CA PHE A 47 -0.19 2.94 1.47
C PHE A 47 -1.55 2.54 2.03
N ASN A 48 -2.59 3.33 1.77
CA ASN A 48 -3.95 3.11 2.28
C ASN A 48 -4.02 2.82 3.80
N GLY A 49 -3.15 3.46 4.59
CA GLY A 49 -3.08 3.29 6.04
C GLY A 49 -2.18 2.14 6.52
N PHE A 50 -1.49 1.44 5.63
CA PHE A 50 -0.55 0.36 5.96
C PHE A 50 0.90 0.72 5.62
N GLU A 51 1.83 0.27 6.45
CA GLU A 51 3.27 0.50 6.25
C GLU A 51 3.77 -0.22 5.00
N GLY A 52 4.71 0.39 4.28
CA GLY A 52 5.26 -0.15 3.04
C GLY A 52 6.42 -1.11 3.24
N ILE A 53 6.79 -1.84 2.19
CA ILE A 53 7.97 -2.71 2.15
C ILE A 53 9.08 -1.99 1.39
N GLU A 54 10.18 -1.65 2.05
CA GLU A 54 11.33 -0.98 1.45
C GLU A 54 12.40 -1.97 0.97
N LEU A 55 12.85 -1.77 -0.27
CA LEU A 55 13.91 -2.53 -0.91
C LEU A 55 14.97 -1.57 -1.46
N LYS A 56 16.25 -1.89 -1.26
CA LYS A 56 17.33 -1.26 -2.01
C LYS A 56 17.41 -1.91 -3.38
N VAL A 57 17.52 -1.11 -4.43
CA VAL A 57 17.56 -1.58 -5.81
C VAL A 57 18.71 -0.95 -6.57
N ARG A 58 19.16 -1.63 -7.62
CA ARG A 58 20.11 -1.10 -8.59
C ARG A 58 19.58 -1.30 -10.01
N ALA A 59 19.71 -0.25 -10.82
CA ALA A 59 19.47 -0.28 -12.26
C ALA A 59 20.73 0.24 -12.98
N GLY A 60 21.47 -0.66 -13.63
CA GLY A 60 22.78 -0.33 -14.21
C GLY A 60 23.74 0.18 -13.13
N ASP A 61 24.20 1.43 -13.27
CA ASP A 61 25.14 2.06 -12.33
C ASP A 61 24.46 2.95 -11.28
N ARG A 62 23.12 2.99 -11.26
CA ARG A 62 22.37 3.78 -10.27
C ARG A 62 21.79 2.87 -9.19
N GLU A 63 21.98 3.26 -7.94
CA GLU A 63 21.33 2.67 -6.78
C GLU A 63 20.25 3.61 -6.25
N GLY A 64 19.18 3.02 -5.72
CA GLY A 64 18.11 3.75 -5.06
C GLY A 64 17.28 2.84 -4.17
N ARG A 65 16.13 3.35 -3.74
CA ARG A 65 15.17 2.60 -2.92
C ARG A 65 13.82 2.57 -3.61
N ILE A 66 13.12 1.47 -3.42
CA ILE A 66 11.70 1.35 -3.78
C ILE A 66 10.95 0.97 -2.52
N VAL A 67 9.89 1.69 -2.21
CA VAL A 67 8.90 1.25 -1.22
C VAL A 67 7.65 0.76 -1.94
N LEU A 68 7.26 -0.47 -1.67
CA LEU A 68 6.09 -1.14 -2.23
C LEU A 68 4.93 -1.11 -1.21
N SER A 69 3.70 -1.12 -1.71
CA SER A 69 2.53 -1.39 -0.85
C SER A 69 2.63 -2.78 -0.21
N SER A 70 2.28 -2.89 1.07
CA SER A 70 2.16 -4.17 1.78
C SER A 70 0.83 -4.88 1.53
N ILE A 71 -0.07 -4.27 0.75
CA ILE A 71 -1.40 -4.79 0.45
C ILE A 71 -1.30 -5.73 -0.76
N VAL A 72 -1.74 -6.97 -0.61
CA VAL A 72 -1.73 -7.95 -1.71
C VAL A 72 -2.66 -7.47 -2.83
N GLY A 73 -2.11 -7.38 -4.04
CA GLY A 73 -2.82 -6.92 -5.24
C GLY A 73 -2.66 -5.42 -5.53
N ASP A 74 -2.15 -4.64 -4.57
CA ASP A 74 -1.81 -3.23 -4.79
C ASP A 74 -0.47 -3.12 -5.51
N LYS A 75 -0.43 -2.28 -6.56
CA LYS A 75 0.77 -2.05 -7.39
C LYS A 75 1.42 -0.70 -7.10
N SER A 76 0.91 0.03 -6.11
CA SER A 76 1.44 1.30 -5.67
C SER A 76 2.86 1.15 -5.15
N ARG A 77 3.73 2.09 -5.55
CA ARG A 77 5.13 2.12 -5.16
C ARG A 77 5.67 3.54 -5.20
N VAL A 78 6.71 3.79 -4.41
CA VAL A 78 7.48 5.03 -4.40
C VAL A 78 8.93 4.68 -4.73
N ALA A 79 9.53 5.39 -5.68
CA ALA A 79 10.94 5.27 -6.02
C ALA A 79 11.71 6.48 -5.49
N ILE A 80 12.84 6.24 -4.83
CA ILE A 80 13.67 7.27 -4.21
C ILE A 80 15.09 7.12 -4.75
N GLY A 81 15.60 8.17 -5.39
CA GLY A 81 16.95 8.19 -5.96
C GLY A 81 17.13 7.31 -7.20
N ILE A 82 16.05 6.78 -7.79
CA ILE A 82 16.11 5.96 -9.00
C ILE A 82 14.89 6.17 -9.89
N ASP A 83 15.13 6.20 -11.21
CA ASP A 83 14.07 6.26 -12.22
C ASP A 83 13.70 4.86 -12.68
N LEU A 84 12.46 4.46 -12.44
CA LEU A 84 11.94 3.16 -12.87
C LEU A 84 11.32 3.29 -14.27
N LYS A 85 11.97 2.72 -15.28
CA LYS A 85 11.38 2.57 -16.61
C LYS A 85 10.56 1.29 -16.71
N SER A 86 9.42 1.35 -17.40
CA SER A 86 8.60 0.18 -17.70
C SER A 86 9.42 -0.85 -18.49
N GLY A 87 9.42 -2.11 -18.02
CA GLY A 87 10.14 -3.21 -18.69
C GLY A 87 11.64 -3.28 -18.38
N GLY A 88 12.17 -2.45 -17.47
CA GLY A 88 13.57 -2.53 -17.05
C GLY A 88 13.84 -3.67 -16.07
N ASN A 89 15.01 -4.32 -16.22
CA ASN A 89 15.51 -5.28 -15.24
C ASN A 89 16.04 -4.54 -14.01
N LEU A 90 15.60 -4.94 -12.82
CA LEU A 90 16.07 -4.41 -11.54
C LEU A 90 16.76 -5.52 -10.77
N ALA A 91 17.96 -5.23 -10.25
CA ALA A 91 18.56 -6.07 -9.23
C ALA A 91 18.07 -5.58 -7.86
N THR A 92 17.40 -6.45 -7.12
CA THR A 92 16.95 -6.17 -5.75
C THR A 92 17.99 -6.66 -4.76
N PHE A 93 18.36 -5.79 -3.82
CA PHE A 93 19.20 -6.12 -2.68
C PHE A 93 18.33 -6.07 -1.43
N ALA A 94 18.08 -7.23 -0.84
CA ALA A 94 17.51 -7.27 0.50
C ALA A 94 18.57 -6.66 1.45
N MET A 95 18.23 -5.58 2.15
CA MET A 95 19.17 -4.72 2.89
C MET A 95 20.31 -5.51 3.58
N LEU A 96 21.53 -5.30 3.07
CA LEU A 96 22.79 -5.83 3.63
C LEU A 96 23.44 -4.86 4.63
N GLU A 97 22.86 -3.68 4.87
CA GLU A 97 23.42 -2.69 5.79
C GLU A 97 22.45 -2.46 6.94
N ALA A 98 22.65 -3.25 7.99
CA ALA A 98 22.31 -2.82 9.33
C ALA A 98 23.45 -1.90 9.79
N LEU A 99 23.08 -0.69 10.20
CA LEU A 99 23.78 -0.01 11.26
C LEU A 99 23.32 -0.59 12.60
#